data_AF-A0A3M1Z892-F1
#
_entry.id   AF-A0A3M1Z892-F1
#
_cell.length_a   1.000
_cell.length_b   1.000
_cell.length_c   1.000
_cell.angle_alpha   90.00
_cell.angle_beta   90.00
_cell.angle_gamma   90.00
#
_symmetry.space_group_name_H-M   'P 1'
#
loop_
_entity.id
_entity.type
_entity.pdbx_description
1 polymer ?
#
loop_
_entity_poly.entity_id
_entity_poly.type
_entity_poly.pdbx_seq_one_letter_code
_entity_poly.pdbx_strand_id
1 'polypeptide(L)' 'EVGAEKPDPEIFHGAARRLGLPPERILHVGDLVREDLLGAQRAGLRAVLVDREGTAPGHRPVVRDLREIWGWLNGGRP' A
#
# COMPACT_ATOMS: atom_id res chain seq x y z
N GLU A 1 11.48 14.73 -10.16
CA GLU A 1 10.39 14.25 -9.27
C GLU A 1 9.15 13.94 -10.11
N VAL A 2 8.11 13.30 -9.56
CA VAL A 2 6.90 12.90 -10.32
C VAL A 2 5.83 14.01 -10.36
N GLY A 3 5.95 15.06 -9.55
CA GLY A 3 5.00 16.19 -9.56
C GLY A 3 3.61 15.87 -9.02
N ALA A 4 3.42 14.68 -8.44
CA ALA A 4 2.17 14.20 -7.85
C ALA A 4 2.42 13.70 -6.42
N GLU A 5 1.38 13.76 -5.58
CA GLU A 5 1.40 13.27 -4.19
C GLU A 5 0.27 12.27 -3.96
N LYS A 6 0.40 11.43 -2.92
CA LYS A 6 -0.71 10.53 -2.55
C LYS A 6 -1.94 11.36 -2.18
N PRO A 7 -3.16 10.96 -2.58
CA PRO A 7 -3.54 9.68 -3.18
C PRO A 7 -3.58 9.68 -4.72
N ASP A 8 -2.98 10.66 -5.39
CA ASP A 8 -2.94 10.70 -6.86
C ASP A 8 -2.28 9.42 -7.40
N PRO A 9 -2.90 8.65 -8.31
CA PRO A 9 -2.32 7.43 -8.87
C PRO A 9 -0.92 7.61 -9.46
N GLU A 10 -0.59 8.80 -9.96
CA GLU A 10 0.64 9.05 -10.69
C GLU A 10 1.89 8.94 -9.81
N ILE A 11 1.82 9.22 -8.49
CA ILE A 11 2.96 8.97 -7.59
C ILE A 11 3.29 7.47 -7.51
N PHE A 12 2.26 6.62 -7.49
CA PHE A 12 2.41 5.18 -7.41
C PHE A 12 2.85 4.58 -8.76
N HIS A 13 2.29 5.06 -9.87
CA HIS A 13 2.74 4.66 -11.21
C HIS A 13 4.17 5.12 -11.47
N GLY A 14 4.56 6.30 -11.00
CA GLY A 14 5.95 6.77 -11.02
C GLY A 14 6.89 5.84 -10.25
N ALA A 15 6.48 5.38 -9.06
CA ALA A 15 7.24 4.38 -8.31
C ALA A 15 7.33 3.04 -9.06
N ALA A 16 6.22 2.56 -9.64
CA ALA A 16 6.18 1.32 -10.40
C ALA A 16 7.11 1.36 -11.63
N ARG A 17 7.08 2.46 -12.40
CA ARG A 17 7.98 2.67 -13.54
C ARG A 17 9.45 2.69 -13.13
N ARG A 18 9.79 3.33 -12.00
CA ARG A 18 11.17 3.34 -11.47
C ARG A 18 11.65 1.97 -11.02
N LEU A 19 10.75 1.16 -10.46
CA LEU A 19 11.04 -0.21 -10.05
C LEU A 19 11.09 -1.19 -11.23
N GLY A 20 10.57 -0.82 -12.40
CA GLY A 20 10.43 -1.72 -13.54
C GLY A 20 9.47 -2.88 -13.27
N LEU A 21 8.51 -2.69 -12.36
CA LEU A 21 7.55 -3.71 -11.94
C LEU A 21 6.12 -3.29 -12.32
N PRO A 22 5.25 -4.25 -12.65
CA PRO A 22 3.84 -3.95 -12.82
C PRO A 22 3.21 -3.64 -11.44
N PRO A 23 2.24 -2.69 -11.37
CA PRO A 23 1.63 -2.24 -10.11
C PRO A 23 1.20 -3.37 -9.17
N GLU A 24 0.57 -4.42 -9.69
CA GLU A 24 0.05 -5.55 -8.93
C GLU A 24 1.14 -6.37 -8.21
N ARG A 25 2.42 -6.25 -8.63
CA ARG A 25 3.55 -6.91 -7.96
C ARG A 25 4.14 -6.07 -6.82
N ILE A 26 3.68 -4.85 -6.63
CA ILE A 26 4.16 -3.92 -5.60
C ILE A 26 3.19 -3.95 -4.41
N LEU A 27 3.74 -4.04 -3.20
CA LEU A 27 2.99 -3.86 -1.96
C LEU A 27 3.33 -2.49 -1.37
N HIS A 28 2.35 -1.61 -1.32
CA HIS A 28 2.43 -0.34 -0.61
C HIS A 28 2.09 -0.54 0.87
N VAL A 29 2.88 0.04 1.76
CA VAL A 29 2.72 -0.06 3.22
C VAL A 29 2.74 1.35 3.78
N GLY A 30 1.68 1.73 4.50
CA GLY A 30 1.59 3.04 5.13
C GLY A 30 0.45 3.10 6.15
N ASP A 31 0.28 4.24 6.80
CA ASP A 31 -0.58 4.44 7.98
C ASP A 31 -1.77 5.37 7.72
N LEU A 32 -1.85 6.00 6.54
CA LEU A 32 -2.96 6.90 6.20
C LEU A 32 -3.95 6.20 5.28
N VAL A 33 -5.20 6.03 5.74
CA VAL A 33 -6.25 5.29 5.00
C VAL A 33 -6.43 5.84 3.58
N ARG A 34 -6.58 7.16 3.44
CA ARG A 34 -6.86 7.77 2.14
C ARG A 34 -5.63 7.75 1.23
N GLU A 35 -4.47 8.16 1.75
CA GLU A 35 -3.25 8.27 0.97
C GLU A 35 -2.62 6.91 0.66
N ASP A 36 -2.43 6.05 1.66
CA ASP A 36 -1.62 4.82 1.53
C ASP A 36 -2.45 3.61 1.14
N LEU A 37 -3.61 3.40 1.78
CA LEU A 37 -4.43 2.23 1.48
C LEU A 37 -5.24 2.44 0.21
N LEU A 38 -6.13 3.43 0.22
CA LEU A 38 -7.08 3.65 -0.88
C LEU A 38 -6.38 4.22 -2.12
N GLY A 39 -5.41 5.12 -1.95
CA GLY A 39 -4.62 5.68 -3.05
C GLY A 39 -3.88 4.59 -3.83
N ALA A 40 -3.12 3.75 -3.13
CA ALA A 40 -2.38 2.65 -3.76
C ALA A 40 -3.30 1.62 -4.41
N GLN A 41 -4.41 1.23 -3.75
CA GLN A 41 -5.40 0.30 -4.33
C GLN A 41 -6.02 0.84 -5.63
N ARG A 42 -6.38 2.13 -5.66
CA ARG A 42 -6.91 2.77 -6.87
C ARG A 42 -5.89 2.83 -8.01
N ALA A 43 -4.61 2.93 -7.66
CA ALA A 43 -3.51 2.88 -8.63
C ALA A 43 -3.17 1.46 -9.12
N GLY A 44 -3.83 0.42 -8.59
CA GLY A 44 -3.63 -0.99 -8.98
C GLY A 44 -2.55 -1.72 -8.18
N LEU A 45 -2.01 -1.11 -7.13
CA LEU A 45 -1.03 -1.76 -6.25
C LEU A 45 -1.74 -2.65 -5.23
N ARG A 46 -1.03 -3.63 -4.69
CA ARG A 46 -1.40 -4.21 -3.40
C ARG A 46 -1.10 -3.16 -2.32
N ALA A 47 -1.92 -3.09 -1.29
CA ALA A 47 -1.71 -2.14 -0.19
C ALA A 47 -2.12 -2.74 1.15
N VAL A 48 -1.40 -2.38 2.21
CA VAL A 48 -1.73 -2.74 3.59
C VAL A 48 -1.58 -1.52 4.50
N LEU A 49 -2.58 -1.32 5.36
CA LEU A 49 -2.57 -0.25 6.34
C LEU A 49 -1.90 -0.70 7.63
N VAL A 50 -0.99 0.11 8.16
CA VAL A 50 -0.42 -0.05 9.50
C VAL A 50 -1.27 0.76 10.47
N ASP A 51 -2.09 0.08 11.28
CA ASP A 51 -2.95 0.70 12.28
C ASP A 51 -2.67 0.10 13.66
N ARG A 52 -1.69 0.69 14.36
CA ARG A 52 -1.24 0.23 15.68
C ARG A 52 -2.31 0.40 16.75
N GLU A 53 -3.09 1.46 16.64
CA GLU A 53 -4.05 1.90 17.66
C GLU A 53 -5.48 1.41 17.38
N GLY A 54 -5.74 0.77 16.23
CA GLY A 54 -7.08 0.28 15.86
C GLY A 54 -8.06 1.39 15.49
N THR A 55 -7.54 2.50 14.95
CA THR A 55 -8.28 3.73 14.63
C THR A 55 -8.92 3.74 13.24
N ALA A 56 -8.69 2.70 12.42
CA ALA A 56 -9.24 2.56 11.07
C ALA A 56 -10.27 1.40 10.98
N PRO A 57 -11.42 1.47 11.68
CA PRO A 57 -12.44 0.44 11.59
C PRO A 57 -12.99 0.33 10.16
N GLY A 58 -13.31 -0.88 9.73
CA GLY A 58 -13.88 -1.15 8.39
C GLY A 58 -12.87 -1.14 7.24
N HIS A 59 -11.62 -0.74 7.45
CA HIS A 59 -10.58 -0.79 6.41
C HIS A 59 -9.79 -2.08 6.48
N ARG A 60 -9.54 -2.69 5.32
CA ARG A 60 -8.72 -3.90 5.18
C ARG A 60 -7.95 -3.85 3.85
N PRO A 61 -6.80 -4.52 3.77
CA PRO A 61 -6.10 -5.24 4.85
C PRO A 61 -5.37 -4.30 5.83
N VAL A 62 -5.24 -4.74 7.08
CA VAL A 62 -4.61 -3.99 8.18
C VAL A 62 -3.65 -4.89 8.94
N VAL A 63 -2.51 -4.34 9.36
CA VAL A 63 -1.57 -4.95 10.31
C VAL A 63 -1.33 -3.98 11.46
N ARG A 64 -0.99 -4.49 12.64
CA ARG A 64 -0.56 -3.65 13.78
C ARG A 64 0.96 -3.51 13.83
N ASP A 65 1.68 -4.49 13.30
CA ASP A 65 3.13 -4.54 13.28
C ASP A 65 3.68 -4.93 11.90
N LEU A 66 4.78 -4.32 11.49
CA LEU A 66 5.42 -4.60 10.20
C LEU A 66 5.88 -6.06 10.05
N ARG A 67 6.13 -6.77 11.15
CA ARG A 67 6.46 -8.20 11.15
C ARG A 67 5.34 -9.05 10.55
N GLU A 68 4.08 -8.62 10.65
CA GLU A 68 2.93 -9.32 10.08
C GLU A 68 2.95 -9.31 8.54
N ILE A 69 3.68 -8.36 7.93
CA ILE A 69 3.84 -8.27 6.47
C ILE A 69 4.68 -9.42 5.92
N TRP A 70 5.44 -10.13 6.76
CA TRP A 70 6.23 -11.29 6.34
C TRP A 70 5.39 -12.36 5.63
N GLY A 71 4.14 -12.57 6.07
CA GLY A 71 3.22 -13.51 5.41
C GLY A 71 2.94 -13.11 3.95
N TRP A 72 2.76 -11.81 3.70
CA TRP A 72 2.40 -11.22 2.41
C TRP A 72 3.50 -11.32 1.36
N LEU A 73 4.76 -11.34 1.81
CA LEU A 73 5.93 -11.39 0.93
C LEU A 73 6.28 -12.82 0.52
N ASN A 74 5.93 -13.82 1.35
CA ASN A 74 6.31 -15.22 1.15
C ASN A 74 5.21 -16.10 0.53
N GLY A 75 4.24 -15.49 -0.16
CA GLY A 75 3.15 -16.22 -0.82
C GLY A 75 2.01 -16.65 0.10
N GLY A 76 2.06 -16.28 1.39
CA GLY A 76 0.90 -16.33 2.27
C GLY A 76 -0.04 -15.18 1.90
N ARG A 77 -1.20 -15.50 1.34
CA ARG A 77 -2.32 -14.56 1.50
C ARG A 77 -2.58 -14.41 3.00
N PRO A 78 -2.90 -13.22 3.52
CA PRO A 78 -3.55 -13.14 4.83
C PRO A 78 -4.82 -14.00 4.85
#